data_AF-A0A969JN80-F1
#
_entry.id   AF-A0A969JN80-F1
#
_cell.length_a   1.000
_cell.length_b   1.000
_cell.length_c   1.000
_cell.angle_alpha   90.00
_cell.angle_beta   90.00
_cell.angle_gamma   90.00
#
_symmetry.space_group_name_H-M   'P 1'
#
loop_
_entity.id
_entity.type
_entity.pdbx_description
1 polymer ?
#
loop_
_entity_poly.entity_id
_entity_poly.type
_entity_poly.pdbx_seq_one_letter_code
_entity_poly.pdbx_strand_id
1 'polypeptide(L)'
;MSAKLFHIYKSSAGSGKTRTLAKEYLLLALRFRADYFKHILAVTFTNKATQEMKDRILDYLDDFAKGEENNLTPELLTQLKLDPNTFQMHAQEVQGELLHHYSQFSISTIDAFFQRVIRSFTRETGLMGDFRLEIDHDMVLEEVIDNLIDELKEGTELTNWVIEFAKSNLENERSWDIRRGLKDFSEQIFKETFKEVELAISEKVKNPTFFKETKESLAKLKYGFLKTIQKKAAEAVAIIEENNISANDFSYGASGTPFSFFYAMATLSAVSKYAAGSRLTDYFNDLDKWGAKKSDNQNLVNQLAKERLGAILTEILEYVEINKRKSAFC
;
A
#
# COMPACT_ATOMS: atom_id res chain seq x y z
N MET A 1 23.89 -9.64 38.68
CA MET A 1 23.56 -8.74 37.53
C MET A 1 22.64 -9.51 36.60
N SER A 2 21.49 -8.94 36.25
CA SER A 2 20.59 -9.54 35.25
C SER A 2 21.32 -9.58 33.91
N ALA A 3 21.56 -10.79 33.37
CA ALA A 3 22.11 -10.93 32.03
C ALA A 3 21.11 -10.33 31.04
N LYS A 4 21.52 -9.33 30.26
CA LYS A 4 20.68 -8.79 29.18
C LYS A 4 20.37 -9.93 28.22
N LEU A 5 19.09 -10.22 28.00
CA LEU A 5 18.63 -11.25 27.08
C LEU A 5 18.97 -10.92 25.61
N PHE A 6 19.08 -9.64 25.28
CA PHE A 6 19.34 -9.16 23.92
C PHE A 6 20.63 -8.34 23.83
N HIS A 7 21.48 -8.73 22.87
CA HIS A 7 22.69 -8.00 22.48
C HIS A 7 22.50 -7.43 21.08
N ILE A 8 22.55 -6.10 20.96
CA ILE A 8 22.35 -5.39 19.69
C ILE A 8 23.69 -4.83 19.23
N TYR A 9 24.18 -5.33 18.10
CA TYR A 9 25.39 -4.81 17.44
C TYR A 9 24.98 -3.84 16.33
N LYS A 10 25.28 -2.56 16.51
CA LYS A 10 25.14 -1.53 15.46
C LYS A 10 26.45 -1.38 14.73
N SER A 11 26.40 -1.41 13.40
CA SER A 11 27.60 -1.40 12.58
C SER A 11 27.31 -0.71 11.23
N SER A 12 28.23 0.11 10.74
CA SER A 12 28.17 0.74 9.41
C SER A 12 28.76 -0.19 8.33
N ALA A 13 28.63 0.16 7.04
CA ALA A 13 29.35 -0.57 5.98
C ALA A 13 30.87 -0.58 6.27
N GLY A 14 31.55 -1.72 6.03
CA GLY A 14 32.99 -1.87 6.26
C GLY A 14 33.44 -1.98 7.72
N SER A 15 32.54 -1.90 8.71
CA SER A 15 32.90 -1.90 10.14
C SER A 15 33.12 -3.29 10.78
N GLY A 16 33.31 -4.34 9.97
CA GLY A 16 33.61 -5.69 10.48
C GLY A 16 32.41 -6.48 11.04
N LYS A 17 31.18 -6.17 10.61
CA LYS A 17 29.94 -6.88 11.01
C LYS A 17 30.08 -8.39 11.00
N THR A 18 30.56 -8.91 9.88
CA THR A 18 30.67 -10.34 9.62
C THR A 18 31.75 -10.99 10.48
N ARG A 19 32.87 -10.30 10.74
CA ARG A 19 33.90 -10.71 11.71
C ARG A 19 33.33 -10.79 13.12
N THR A 20 32.57 -9.77 13.54
CA THR A 20 31.95 -9.75 14.87
C THR A 20 30.98 -10.91 15.05
N LEU A 21 30.11 -11.17 14.06
CA LEU A 21 29.16 -12.30 14.13
C LEU A 21 29.87 -13.66 14.16
N ALA A 22 30.93 -13.84 13.36
CA ALA A 22 31.74 -15.06 13.40
C ALA A 22 32.39 -15.25 14.79
N LYS A 23 32.93 -14.18 15.37
CA LYS A 23 33.50 -14.19 16.72
C LYS A 23 32.48 -14.62 17.78
N GLU A 24 31.28 -14.03 17.77
CA GLU A 24 30.23 -14.39 18.74
C GLU A 24 29.77 -15.85 18.57
N TYR A 25 29.68 -16.33 17.32
CA TYR A 25 29.40 -17.74 17.05
C TYR A 25 30.49 -18.65 17.65
N LEU A 26 31.76 -18.36 17.35
CA LEU A 26 32.91 -19.14 17.83
C LEU A 26 33.01 -19.11 19.36
N LEU A 27 32.72 -17.96 19.99
CA LEU A 27 32.66 -17.83 21.43
C LEU A 27 31.62 -18.78 22.04
N LEU A 28 30.42 -18.87 21.45
CA LEU A 28 29.40 -19.82 21.91
C LEU A 28 29.80 -21.27 21.67
N ALA A 29 30.39 -21.58 20.50
CA ALA A 29 30.77 -22.93 20.12
C ALA A 29 31.90 -23.50 20.98
N LEU A 30 32.89 -22.68 21.33
CA LEU A 30 34.10 -23.10 22.07
C LEU A 30 33.94 -23.02 23.60
N ARG A 31 32.86 -22.40 24.10
CA ARG A 31 32.66 -22.14 25.54
C ARG A 31 32.21 -23.36 26.35
N PHE A 32 31.49 -24.27 25.72
CA PHE A 32 30.85 -25.39 26.40
C PHE A 32 31.50 -26.71 25.95
N ARG A 33 30.68 -27.69 25.58
CA ARG A 33 31.08 -28.99 25.04
C ARG A 33 31.27 -28.92 23.53
N ALA A 34 32.08 -29.82 22.97
CA ALA A 34 32.43 -29.83 21.56
C ALA A 34 31.23 -29.87 20.60
N ASP A 35 30.13 -30.49 21.01
CA ASP A 35 28.89 -30.60 20.25
C ASP A 35 27.92 -29.42 20.45
N TYR A 36 28.31 -28.38 21.20
CA TYR A 36 27.41 -27.27 21.53
C TYR A 36 26.97 -26.45 20.30
N PHE A 37 27.75 -26.45 19.23
CA PHE A 37 27.38 -25.78 17.97
C PHE A 37 26.03 -26.26 17.42
N LYS A 38 25.59 -27.48 17.76
CA LYS A 38 24.28 -28.05 17.41
C LYS A 38 23.10 -27.25 17.99
N HIS A 39 23.37 -26.43 19.02
CA HIS A 39 22.39 -25.60 19.73
C HIS A 39 22.47 -24.12 19.33
N ILE A 40 23.35 -23.75 18.40
CA ILE A 40 23.50 -22.37 17.93
C ILE A 40 22.75 -22.21 16.61
N LEU A 41 21.83 -21.25 16.55
CA LEU A 41 21.12 -20.86 15.33
C LEU A 41 21.62 -19.50 14.85
N ALA A 42 22.12 -19.46 13.62
CA ALA A 42 22.42 -18.21 12.93
C ALA A 42 21.56 -18.08 11.67
N VAL A 43 20.95 -16.91 11.49
CA VAL A 43 19.99 -16.67 10.40
C VAL A 43 20.42 -15.45 9.58
N THR A 44 20.46 -15.58 8.25
CA THR A 44 20.89 -14.52 7.32
C THR A 44 19.84 -14.21 6.24
N PHE A 45 19.96 -13.07 5.56
CA PHE A 45 19.03 -12.71 4.49
C PHE A 45 19.25 -13.48 3.17
N THR A 46 20.48 -13.87 2.85
CA THR A 46 20.79 -14.48 1.54
C THR A 46 21.61 -15.76 1.68
N ASN A 47 21.47 -16.66 0.71
CA ASN A 47 22.28 -17.89 0.64
C ASN A 47 23.78 -17.60 0.58
N LYS A 48 24.17 -16.52 -0.12
CA LYS A 48 25.58 -16.09 -0.20
C LYS A 48 26.12 -15.71 1.18
N ALA A 49 25.35 -14.96 1.98
CA ALA A 49 25.75 -14.59 3.34
C ALA A 49 25.81 -15.81 4.28
N THR A 50 24.89 -16.77 4.12
CA THR A 50 24.95 -18.06 4.83
C THR A 50 26.27 -18.78 4.53
N GLN A 51 26.61 -18.94 3.25
CA GLN A 51 27.83 -19.66 2.85
C GLN A 51 29.08 -18.94 3.33
N GLU A 52 29.17 -17.63 3.11
CA GLU A 52 30.31 -16.82 3.57
C GLU A 52 30.51 -16.90 5.09
N MET A 53 29.41 -16.97 5.86
CA MET A 53 29.49 -17.13 7.32
C MET A 53 29.97 -18.53 7.72
N LYS A 54 29.52 -19.58 7.02
CA LYS A 54 29.99 -20.95 7.26
C LYS A 54 31.47 -21.09 6.97
N ASP A 55 31.91 -20.67 5.78
CA ASP A 55 33.30 -20.75 5.34
C ASP A 55 34.20 -20.05 6.36
N ARG A 56 33.85 -18.81 6.73
CA ARG A 56 34.61 -18.04 7.72
C ARG A 56 34.73 -18.73 9.09
N ILE A 57 33.67 -19.36 9.58
CA ILE A 57 33.71 -20.08 10.88
C ILE A 57 34.61 -21.31 10.77
N LEU A 58 34.56 -22.03 9.65
CA LEU A 58 35.39 -23.20 9.40
C LEU A 58 36.86 -22.81 9.28
N ASP A 59 37.16 -21.75 8.53
CA ASP A 59 38.52 -21.22 8.37
C ASP A 59 39.12 -20.85 9.72
N TYR A 60 38.36 -20.12 10.55
CA TYR A 60 38.82 -19.77 11.91
C TYR A 60 39.03 -21.00 12.79
N LEU A 61 38.14 -22.00 12.75
CA LEU A 61 38.32 -23.23 13.51
C LEU A 61 39.54 -24.03 13.05
N ASP A 62 39.84 -24.02 11.75
CA ASP A 62 41.00 -24.71 11.17
C ASP A 62 42.31 -24.06 11.61
N ASP A 63 42.41 -22.73 11.56
CA ASP A 63 43.53 -21.98 12.12
C ASP A 63 43.75 -22.35 13.60
N PHE A 64 42.68 -22.30 14.40
CA PHE A 64 42.75 -22.58 15.84
C PHE A 64 43.17 -24.03 16.12
N ALA A 65 42.67 -25.00 15.36
CA ALA A 65 43.00 -26.41 15.53
C ALA A 65 44.47 -26.71 15.19
N LYS A 66 45.03 -26.01 14.19
CA LYS A 66 46.46 -26.08 13.81
C LYS A 66 47.39 -25.33 14.76
N GLY A 67 46.83 -24.48 15.63
CA GLY A 67 47.61 -23.61 16.51
C GLY A 67 48.17 -22.39 15.77
N GLU A 68 47.59 -22.04 14.62
CA GLU A 68 47.92 -20.83 13.88
C GLU A 68 47.21 -19.63 14.53
N GLU A 69 47.96 -18.62 14.93
CA GLU A 69 47.38 -17.41 15.51
C GLU A 69 46.76 -16.53 14.41
N ASN A 70 45.45 -16.32 14.48
CA ASN A 70 44.75 -15.31 13.69
C ASN A 70 44.30 -14.11 14.54
N ASN A 71 43.70 -13.13 13.87
CA ASN A 71 43.24 -11.86 14.46
C ASN A 71 42.06 -11.97 15.47
N LEU A 72 41.49 -13.15 15.70
CA LEU A 72 40.46 -13.40 16.72
C LEU A 72 41.01 -14.15 17.94
N THR A 73 42.14 -14.84 17.82
CA THR A 73 42.74 -15.68 18.87
C THR A 73 42.90 -14.94 20.20
N PRO A 74 43.52 -13.74 20.26
CA PRO A 74 43.72 -13.05 21.54
C PRO A 74 42.40 -12.63 22.19
N GLU A 75 41.41 -12.24 21.39
CA GLU A 75 40.08 -11.85 21.88
C GLU A 75 39.33 -13.06 22.48
N LEU A 76 39.36 -14.21 21.80
CA LEU A 76 38.69 -15.43 22.25
C LEU A 76 39.35 -16.04 23.49
N LEU A 77 40.69 -16.10 23.55
CA LEU A 77 41.42 -16.55 24.74
C LEU A 77 41.05 -15.73 25.97
N THR A 78 41.01 -14.40 25.82
CA THR A 78 40.67 -13.47 26.90
C THR A 78 39.22 -13.67 27.38
N GLN A 79 38.27 -13.83 26.47
CA GLN A 79 36.85 -13.96 26.83
C GLN A 79 36.50 -15.35 27.39
N LEU A 80 37.10 -16.40 26.84
CA LEU A 80 36.90 -17.78 27.29
C LEU A 80 37.72 -18.10 28.56
N LYS A 81 38.72 -17.28 28.88
CA LYS A 81 39.66 -17.47 29.99
C LYS A 81 40.41 -18.81 29.91
N LEU A 82 40.87 -19.15 28.71
CA LEU A 82 41.62 -20.36 28.40
C LEU A 82 43.09 -20.02 28.11
N ASP A 83 43.99 -20.95 28.42
CA ASP A 83 45.36 -20.90 27.91
C ASP A 83 45.43 -21.41 26.45
N PRO A 84 46.49 -21.07 25.70
CA PRO A 84 46.62 -21.45 24.29
C PRO A 84 46.49 -22.95 24.00
N ASN A 85 47.03 -23.82 24.86
CA ASN A 85 46.99 -25.26 24.64
C ASN A 85 45.58 -25.81 24.83
N THR A 86 44.89 -25.40 25.89
CA THR A 86 43.50 -25.80 26.14
C THR A 86 42.58 -25.26 25.04
N PHE A 87 42.80 -24.03 24.57
CA PHE A 87 42.03 -23.45 23.47
C PHE A 87 42.20 -24.23 22.16
N GLN A 88 43.44 -24.59 21.80
CA GLN A 88 43.71 -25.40 20.61
C GLN A 88 43.03 -26.77 20.72
N MET A 89 43.11 -27.43 21.88
CA MET A 89 42.46 -28.72 22.12
C MET A 89 40.93 -28.62 21.95
N HIS A 90 40.29 -27.60 22.54
CA HIS A 90 38.86 -27.37 22.36
C HIS A 90 38.49 -27.09 20.90
N ALA A 91 39.33 -26.34 20.17
CA ALA A 91 39.11 -26.07 18.75
C ALA A 91 39.18 -27.35 17.91
N GLN A 92 40.14 -28.24 18.19
CA GLN A 92 40.24 -29.56 17.53
C GLN A 92 39.00 -30.42 17.79
N GLU A 93 38.53 -30.48 19.04
CA GLU A 93 37.32 -31.24 19.38
C GLU A 93 36.07 -30.68 18.69
N VAL A 94 35.86 -29.35 18.75
CA VAL A 94 34.73 -28.67 18.08
C VAL A 94 34.81 -28.86 16.57
N GLN A 95 35.98 -28.70 15.96
CA GLN A 95 36.17 -28.88 14.52
C GLN A 95 35.84 -30.33 14.12
N GLY A 96 36.34 -31.32 14.86
CA GLY A 96 36.04 -32.73 14.62
C GLY A 96 34.54 -33.03 14.70
N GLU A 97 33.89 -32.64 15.78
CA GLU A 97 32.44 -32.82 15.96
C GLU A 97 31.62 -32.10 14.88
N LEU A 98 32.02 -30.89 14.50
CA LEU A 98 31.34 -30.11 13.47
C LEU A 98 31.45 -30.76 12.11
N LEU A 99 32.63 -31.27 11.72
CA LEU A 99 32.81 -31.98 10.46
C LEU A 99 32.06 -33.32 10.44
N HIS A 100 32.05 -34.06 11.55
CA HIS A 100 31.27 -35.30 11.68
C HIS A 100 29.76 -35.07 11.62
N HIS A 101 29.28 -33.94 12.15
CA HIS A 101 27.85 -33.59 12.22
C HIS A 101 27.52 -32.30 11.47
N TYR A 102 28.10 -32.13 10.27
CA TYR A 102 27.95 -30.91 9.47
C TYR A 102 26.50 -30.54 9.16
N SER A 103 25.62 -31.53 9.03
CA SER A 103 24.18 -31.30 8.80
C SER A 103 23.48 -30.57 9.96
N GLN A 104 24.07 -30.57 11.15
CA GLN A 104 23.56 -29.89 12.35
C GLN A 104 24.16 -28.49 12.52
N PHE A 105 25.07 -28.07 11.64
CA PHE A 105 25.62 -26.72 11.59
C PHE A 105 24.56 -25.71 11.10
N SER A 106 23.81 -25.16 12.06
CA SER A 106 22.56 -24.43 11.81
C SER A 106 22.78 -22.95 11.46
N ILE A 107 23.41 -22.71 10.32
CA ILE A 107 23.44 -21.41 9.64
C ILE A 107 22.59 -21.51 8.37
N SER A 108 21.51 -20.73 8.31
CA SER A 108 20.57 -20.76 7.18
C SER A 108 20.00 -19.39 6.86
N THR A 109 19.30 -19.26 5.73
CA THR A 109 18.50 -18.07 5.47
C THR A 109 17.29 -18.01 6.40
N ILE A 110 16.72 -16.81 6.50
CA ILE A 110 15.43 -16.57 7.15
C ILE A 110 14.37 -17.53 6.58
N ASP A 111 14.25 -17.62 5.25
CA ASP A 111 13.25 -18.47 4.59
C ASP A 111 13.44 -19.95 4.90
N ALA A 112 14.68 -20.47 4.78
CA ALA A 112 14.95 -21.88 5.06
C ALA A 112 14.69 -22.24 6.52
N PHE A 113 14.95 -21.31 7.45
CA PHE A 113 14.61 -21.46 8.86
C PHE A 113 13.09 -21.51 9.05
N PHE A 114 12.35 -20.52 8.54
CA PHE A 114 10.89 -20.48 8.67
C PHE A 114 10.22 -21.71 8.03
N GLN A 115 10.68 -22.15 6.87
CA GLN A 115 10.19 -23.37 6.24
C GLN A 115 10.44 -24.62 7.10
N ARG A 116 11.58 -24.70 7.80
CA ARG A 116 11.87 -25.81 8.73
C ARG A 116 10.92 -25.78 9.92
N VAL A 117 10.67 -24.60 10.48
CA VAL A 117 9.73 -24.39 11.58
C VAL A 117 8.32 -24.78 11.17
N ILE A 118 7.82 -24.26 10.05
CA ILE A 118 6.47 -24.59 9.53
C ILE A 118 6.33 -26.10 9.30
N ARG A 119 7.33 -26.75 8.68
CA ARG A 119 7.33 -28.21 8.47
C ARG A 119 7.27 -29.03 9.76
N SER A 120 7.80 -28.52 10.87
CA SER A 120 7.66 -29.22 12.16
C SER A 120 6.21 -29.18 12.69
N PHE A 121 5.43 -28.18 12.29
CA PHE A 121 4.03 -28.01 12.70
C PHE A 121 3.02 -28.59 11.71
N THR A 122 3.39 -28.93 10.46
CA THR A 122 2.43 -29.42 9.44
C THR A 122 1.68 -30.68 9.90
N ARG A 123 2.35 -31.57 10.65
CA ARG A 123 1.70 -32.76 11.22
C ARG A 123 0.67 -32.41 12.28
N GLU A 124 0.90 -31.34 13.05
CA GLU A 124 -0.03 -30.87 14.08
C GLU A 124 -1.22 -30.10 13.48
N THR A 125 -1.02 -29.45 12.33
CA THR A 125 -2.09 -28.73 11.62
C THR A 125 -2.91 -29.61 10.66
N GLY A 126 -2.63 -30.91 10.57
CA GLY A 126 -3.33 -31.84 9.69
C GLY A 126 -3.00 -31.71 8.20
N LEU A 127 -1.95 -30.94 7.86
CA LEU A 127 -1.46 -30.84 6.49
C LEU A 127 -0.66 -32.11 6.16
N MET A 128 -1.00 -32.78 5.05
CA MET A 128 -0.31 -34.01 4.63
C MET A 128 1.18 -33.78 4.38
N GLY A 129 1.98 -34.85 4.49
CA GLY A 129 3.45 -34.81 4.47
C GLY A 129 4.11 -34.25 3.22
N ASP A 130 3.37 -34.08 2.12
CA ASP A 130 3.85 -33.53 0.84
C ASP A 130 3.57 -32.02 0.67
N PHE A 131 3.28 -31.30 1.75
CA PHE A 131 3.11 -29.85 1.70
C PHE A 131 4.36 -29.16 1.11
N ARG A 132 4.20 -28.52 -0.05
CA ARG A 132 5.17 -27.59 -0.63
C ARG A 132 4.74 -26.19 -0.26
N LEU A 133 5.63 -25.44 0.38
CA LEU A 133 5.40 -24.02 0.60
C LEU A 133 5.56 -23.32 -0.75
N GLU A 134 4.46 -22.79 -1.27
CA GLU A 134 4.48 -21.89 -2.41
C GLU A 134 4.72 -20.46 -1.92
N ILE A 135 5.72 -19.81 -2.49
CA ILE A 135 6.08 -18.42 -2.18
C ILE A 135 5.59 -17.50 -3.31
N ASP A 136 5.40 -18.04 -4.51
CA ASP A 136 4.90 -17.29 -5.64
C ASP A 136 3.39 -17.03 -5.49
N HIS A 137 3.07 -15.80 -5.12
CA HIS A 137 1.69 -15.36 -4.96
C HIS A 137 0.95 -15.23 -6.30
N ASP A 138 1.66 -15.01 -7.42
CA ASP A 138 1.04 -14.75 -8.71
C ASP A 138 0.37 -16.02 -9.24
N MET A 139 1.05 -17.17 -9.13
CA MET A 139 0.50 -18.46 -9.53
C MET A 139 -0.75 -18.82 -8.74
N VAL A 140 -0.71 -18.61 -7.41
CA VAL A 140 -1.85 -18.89 -6.53
C VAL A 140 -3.03 -17.97 -6.87
N LEU A 141 -2.77 -16.68 -7.13
CA LEU A 141 -3.81 -15.73 -7.53
C LEU A 141 -4.47 -16.12 -8.86
N GLU A 142 -3.68 -16.52 -9.86
CA GLU A 142 -4.22 -16.97 -11.15
C GLU A 142 -5.13 -18.18 -10.98
N GLU A 143 -4.70 -19.19 -10.21
CA GLU A 143 -5.51 -20.38 -9.92
C GLU A 143 -6.81 -20.03 -9.17
N VAL A 144 -6.76 -19.14 -8.18
CA VAL A 144 -7.95 -18.70 -7.44
C VAL A 144 -8.93 -17.97 -8.36
N ILE A 145 -8.42 -17.12 -9.27
CA ILE A 145 -9.27 -16.41 -10.23
C ILE A 145 -9.90 -17.39 -11.21
N ASP A 146 -9.14 -18.34 -11.75
CA ASP A 146 -9.68 -19.35 -12.66
C ASP A 146 -10.76 -20.20 -11.99
N ASN A 147 -10.52 -20.65 -10.74
CA ASN A 147 -11.53 -21.37 -9.96
C ASN A 147 -12.79 -20.53 -9.70
N LEU A 148 -12.63 -19.22 -9.41
CA LEU A 148 -13.76 -18.31 -9.24
C LEU A 148 -14.58 -18.20 -10.53
N ILE A 149 -13.93 -18.14 -11.70
CA ILE A 149 -14.61 -18.09 -13.00
C ILE A 149 -15.34 -19.41 -13.29
N ASP A 150 -14.74 -20.55 -12.95
CA ASP A 150 -15.35 -21.87 -13.13
C ASP A 150 -16.55 -22.11 -12.20
N GLU A 151 -16.57 -21.45 -11.04
CA GLU A 151 -17.69 -21.52 -10.08
C GLU A 151 -18.89 -20.62 -10.46
N LEU A 152 -18.78 -19.79 -11.49
CA LEU A 152 -19.87 -18.90 -11.91
C LEU A 152 -21.06 -19.69 -12.45
N LYS A 153 -22.10 -19.81 -11.61
CA LYS A 153 -23.37 -20.46 -11.95
C LYS A 153 -24.45 -19.42 -12.20
N GLU A 154 -25.30 -19.68 -13.20
CA GLU A 154 -26.46 -18.84 -13.49
C GLU A 154 -27.33 -18.61 -12.24
N GLY A 155 -27.80 -17.37 -12.09
CA GLY A 155 -28.66 -16.98 -10.97
C GLY A 155 -27.93 -16.73 -9.64
N THR A 156 -26.60 -16.88 -9.57
CA THR A 156 -25.83 -16.52 -8.38
C THR A 156 -25.51 -15.02 -8.32
N GLU A 157 -25.43 -14.47 -7.10
CA GLU A 157 -25.05 -13.07 -6.87
C GLU A 157 -23.65 -12.77 -7.41
N LEU A 158 -22.70 -13.69 -7.21
CA LEU A 158 -21.34 -13.60 -7.73
C LEU A 158 -21.31 -13.46 -9.26
N THR A 159 -22.12 -14.25 -9.97
CA THR A 159 -22.23 -14.16 -11.44
C THR A 159 -22.80 -12.81 -11.86
N ASN A 160 -23.79 -12.28 -11.15
CA ASN A 160 -24.31 -10.94 -11.43
C ASN A 160 -23.25 -9.85 -11.23
N TRP A 161 -22.43 -9.94 -10.18
CA TRP A 161 -21.33 -9.00 -9.95
C TRP A 161 -20.27 -9.05 -11.06
N VAL A 162 -19.90 -10.26 -11.49
CA VAL A 162 -18.97 -10.47 -12.62
C VAL A 162 -19.54 -9.89 -13.92
N ILE A 163 -20.82 -10.12 -14.21
CA ILE A 163 -21.50 -9.55 -15.39
C ILE A 163 -21.54 -8.02 -15.31
N GLU A 164 -21.89 -7.43 -14.16
CA GLU A 164 -21.86 -5.98 -13.97
C GLU A 164 -20.46 -5.40 -14.18
N PHE A 165 -19.43 -6.07 -13.69
CA PHE A 165 -18.05 -5.66 -13.87
C PHE A 165 -17.62 -5.70 -15.35
N ALA A 166 -17.96 -6.76 -16.07
CA ALA A 166 -17.70 -6.88 -17.51
C ALA A 166 -18.43 -5.81 -18.32
N LYS A 167 -19.71 -5.53 -18.01
CA LYS A 167 -20.49 -4.45 -18.64
C LYS A 167 -19.87 -3.08 -18.39
N SER A 168 -19.49 -2.80 -17.15
CA SER A 168 -18.80 -1.57 -16.78
C SER A 168 -17.47 -1.41 -17.53
N ASN A 169 -16.71 -2.49 -17.75
CA ASN A 169 -15.49 -2.41 -18.55
C ASN A 169 -15.77 -2.01 -19.99
N LEU A 170 -16.78 -2.60 -20.63
CA LEU A 170 -17.18 -2.27 -21.99
C LEU A 170 -17.64 -0.81 -22.13
N GLU A 171 -18.43 -0.30 -21.17
CA GLU A 171 -18.85 1.10 -21.13
C GLU A 171 -17.67 2.09 -21.00
N ASN A 172 -16.55 1.64 -20.43
CA ASN A 172 -15.34 2.43 -20.23
C ASN A 172 -14.23 2.10 -21.26
N GLU A 173 -14.58 1.51 -22.40
CA GLU A 173 -13.65 1.16 -23.50
C GLU A 173 -12.51 0.21 -23.08
N ARG A 174 -12.77 -0.64 -22.07
CA ARG A 174 -11.83 -1.68 -21.59
C ARG A 174 -12.24 -3.06 -22.12
N SER A 175 -11.32 -4.02 -22.00
CA SER A 175 -11.58 -5.43 -22.34
C SER A 175 -12.75 -6.00 -21.53
N TRP A 176 -13.59 -6.80 -22.18
CA TRP A 176 -14.65 -7.56 -21.51
C TRP A 176 -14.07 -8.67 -20.60
N ASP A 177 -12.86 -9.14 -20.90
CA ASP A 177 -12.16 -10.12 -20.07
C ASP A 177 -11.78 -9.47 -18.74
N ILE A 178 -12.41 -9.96 -17.67
CA ILE A 178 -12.26 -9.44 -16.31
C ILE A 178 -11.09 -10.06 -15.55
N ARG A 179 -10.47 -11.14 -16.06
CA ARG A 179 -9.43 -11.89 -15.33
C ARG A 179 -8.27 -10.99 -14.95
N ARG A 180 -7.81 -10.17 -15.90
CA ARG A 180 -6.75 -9.18 -15.65
C ARG A 180 -7.17 -8.16 -14.59
N GLY A 181 -8.39 -7.64 -14.66
CA GLY A 181 -8.90 -6.69 -13.67
C GLY A 181 -9.03 -7.30 -12.28
N LEU A 182 -9.45 -8.56 -12.19
CA LEU A 182 -9.49 -9.31 -10.94
C LEU A 182 -8.08 -9.56 -10.39
N LYS A 183 -7.11 -9.88 -11.23
CA LYS A 183 -5.71 -10.06 -10.83
C LYS A 183 -5.13 -8.77 -10.26
N ASP A 184 -5.20 -7.68 -11.02
CA ASP A 184 -4.71 -6.36 -10.61
C ASP A 184 -5.36 -5.88 -9.28
N PHE A 185 -6.63 -6.23 -9.07
CA PHE A 185 -7.36 -5.93 -7.84
C PHE A 185 -6.94 -6.84 -6.67
N SER A 186 -6.79 -8.15 -6.91
CA SER A 186 -6.42 -9.12 -5.87
C SER A 186 -4.99 -8.90 -5.37
N GLU A 187 -4.08 -8.44 -6.24
CA GLU A 187 -2.74 -8.00 -5.85
C GLU A 187 -2.75 -6.88 -4.79
N GLN A 188 -3.82 -6.08 -4.69
CA GLN A 188 -3.92 -5.04 -3.66
C GLN A 188 -3.95 -5.61 -2.24
N ILE A 189 -4.41 -6.85 -2.05
CA ILE A 189 -4.50 -7.52 -0.73
C ILE A 189 -3.12 -7.68 -0.09
N PHE A 190 -2.08 -7.85 -0.92
CA PHE A 190 -0.70 -8.01 -0.44
C PHE A 190 0.01 -6.68 -0.15
N LYS A 191 -0.62 -5.54 -0.46
CA LYS A 191 -0.02 -4.22 -0.19
C LYS A 191 -0.12 -3.87 1.28
N GLU A 192 0.93 -3.23 1.80
CA GLU A 192 1.00 -2.78 3.18
C GLU A 192 -0.14 -1.79 3.52
N THR A 193 -0.53 -0.94 2.57
CA THR A 193 -1.67 -0.02 2.72
C THR A 193 -3.00 -0.74 2.94
N PHE A 194 -3.18 -1.94 2.38
CA PHE A 194 -4.39 -2.73 2.62
C PHE A 194 -4.37 -3.34 4.01
N LYS A 195 -3.20 -3.79 4.47
CA LYS A 195 -3.01 -4.37 5.81
C LYS A 195 -3.44 -3.41 6.93
N GLU A 196 -3.25 -2.10 6.74
CA GLU A 196 -3.70 -1.08 7.69
C GLU A 196 -5.24 -1.02 7.85
N VAL A 197 -5.99 -1.40 6.82
CA VAL A 197 -7.46 -1.30 6.76
C VAL A 197 -8.17 -2.66 6.70
N GLU A 198 -7.41 -3.75 6.60
CA GLU A 198 -7.92 -5.12 6.38
C GLU A 198 -9.01 -5.51 7.39
N LEU A 199 -8.79 -5.25 8.68
CA LEU A 199 -9.76 -5.57 9.73
C LEU A 199 -11.06 -4.78 9.57
N ALA A 200 -10.95 -3.49 9.24
CA ALA A 200 -12.10 -2.63 9.04
C ALA A 200 -12.91 -3.10 7.82
N ILE A 201 -12.24 -3.44 6.72
CA ILE A 201 -12.89 -3.95 5.50
C ILE A 201 -13.53 -5.32 5.78
N SER A 202 -12.83 -6.22 6.45
CA SER A 202 -13.31 -7.57 6.77
C SER A 202 -14.61 -7.53 7.60
N GLU A 203 -14.72 -6.62 8.56
CA GLU A 203 -15.97 -6.39 9.30
C GLU A 203 -17.10 -5.89 8.40
N LYS A 204 -16.81 -5.04 7.41
CA LYS A 204 -17.82 -4.56 6.45
C LYS A 204 -18.27 -5.66 5.48
N VAL A 205 -17.36 -6.51 5.01
CA VAL A 205 -17.66 -7.59 4.04
C VAL A 205 -18.61 -8.64 4.62
N LYS A 206 -18.63 -8.81 5.96
CA LYS A 206 -19.61 -9.69 6.63
C LYS A 206 -21.07 -9.33 6.35
N ASN A 207 -21.34 -8.08 5.96
CA ASN A 207 -22.65 -7.67 5.49
C ASN A 207 -22.68 -7.73 3.94
N PRO A 208 -23.39 -8.71 3.34
CA PRO A 208 -23.45 -8.88 1.89
C PRO A 208 -24.00 -7.65 1.14
N THR A 209 -24.87 -6.86 1.78
CA THR A 209 -25.48 -5.69 1.14
C THR A 209 -24.64 -4.42 1.25
N PHE A 210 -23.59 -4.41 2.08
CA PHE A 210 -22.83 -3.20 2.41
C PHE A 210 -22.31 -2.46 1.16
N PHE A 211 -21.66 -3.17 0.24
CA PHE A 211 -21.10 -2.56 -0.96
C PHE A 211 -22.18 -2.07 -1.92
N LYS A 212 -23.28 -2.82 -2.04
CA LYS A 212 -24.44 -2.43 -2.85
C LYS A 212 -25.07 -1.15 -2.30
N GLU A 213 -25.36 -1.11 -1.00
CA GLU A 213 -25.93 0.05 -0.32
C GLU A 213 -25.01 1.26 -0.39
N THR A 214 -23.69 1.04 -0.29
CA THR A 214 -22.68 2.10 -0.43
C THR A 214 -22.66 2.65 -1.86
N LYS A 215 -22.65 1.79 -2.88
CA LYS A 215 -22.73 2.17 -4.31
C LYS A 215 -24.00 2.98 -4.60
N GLU A 216 -25.15 2.53 -4.09
CA GLU A 216 -26.43 3.22 -4.23
C GLU A 216 -26.43 4.58 -3.51
N SER A 217 -25.85 4.66 -2.31
CA SER A 217 -25.73 5.90 -1.55
C SER A 217 -24.84 6.92 -2.24
N LEU A 218 -23.69 6.48 -2.78
CA LEU A 218 -22.79 7.32 -3.58
C LEU A 218 -23.47 7.81 -4.86
N ALA A 219 -24.23 6.94 -5.54
CA ALA A 219 -25.01 7.33 -6.72
C ALA A 219 -26.07 8.39 -6.38
N LYS A 220 -26.79 8.23 -5.27
CA LYS A 220 -27.77 9.21 -4.77
C LYS A 220 -27.11 10.55 -4.44
N LEU A 221 -25.96 10.54 -3.77
CA LEU A 221 -25.19 11.76 -3.46
C LEU A 221 -24.74 12.46 -4.75
N LYS A 222 -24.15 11.72 -5.70
CA LYS A 222 -23.72 12.23 -6.99
C LYS A 222 -24.88 12.87 -7.75
N TYR A 223 -26.00 12.17 -7.86
CA TYR A 223 -27.19 12.66 -8.56
C TYR A 223 -27.81 13.88 -7.87
N GLY A 224 -27.92 13.85 -6.54
CA GLY A 224 -28.42 14.97 -5.75
C GLY A 224 -27.57 16.23 -5.91
N PHE A 225 -26.25 16.08 -5.93
CA PHE A 225 -25.31 17.17 -6.18
C PHE A 225 -25.52 17.78 -7.57
N LEU A 226 -25.52 16.94 -8.62
CA LEU A 226 -25.71 17.38 -10.01
C LEU A 226 -27.03 18.12 -10.18
N LYS A 227 -28.13 17.54 -9.70
CA LYS A 227 -29.48 18.11 -9.82
C LYS A 227 -29.61 19.45 -9.09
N THR A 228 -28.96 19.60 -7.93
CA THR A 228 -28.99 20.86 -7.17
C THR A 228 -28.27 21.97 -7.91
N ILE A 229 -27.08 21.69 -8.47
CA ILE A 229 -26.31 22.66 -9.25
C ILE A 229 -27.06 23.02 -10.54
N GLN A 230 -27.53 22.02 -11.29
CA GLN A 230 -28.28 22.24 -12.53
C GLN A 230 -29.51 23.11 -12.30
N LYS A 231 -30.28 22.83 -11.24
CA LYS A 231 -31.48 23.63 -10.90
C LYS A 231 -31.13 25.10 -10.66
N LYS A 232 -30.16 25.38 -9.79
CA LYS A 232 -29.76 26.76 -9.47
C LYS A 232 -29.19 27.48 -10.67
N ALA A 233 -28.36 26.80 -11.46
CA ALA A 233 -27.79 27.38 -12.67
C ALA A 233 -28.86 27.65 -13.75
N ALA A 234 -29.85 26.75 -13.90
CA ALA A 234 -30.99 26.97 -14.79
C ALA A 234 -31.85 28.17 -14.36
N GLU A 235 -32.02 28.41 -13.05
CA GLU A 235 -32.67 29.64 -12.54
C GLU A 235 -31.91 30.90 -12.98
N ALA A 236 -30.57 30.89 -12.91
CA ALA A 236 -29.77 32.02 -13.39
C ALA A 236 -29.82 32.18 -14.92
N VAL A 237 -29.80 31.09 -15.68
CA VAL A 237 -29.95 31.13 -17.14
C VAL A 237 -31.30 31.73 -17.54
N ALA A 238 -32.39 31.33 -16.88
CA ALA A 238 -33.72 31.89 -17.14
C ALA A 238 -33.77 33.41 -16.93
N ILE A 239 -33.17 33.92 -15.83
CA ILE A 239 -33.09 35.37 -15.57
C ILE A 239 -32.32 36.09 -16.69
N ILE A 240 -31.23 35.50 -17.18
CA ILE A 240 -30.42 36.07 -18.26
C ILE A 240 -31.23 36.12 -19.57
N GLU A 241 -31.94 35.03 -19.90
CA GLU A 241 -32.75 34.92 -21.12
C GLU A 241 -33.98 35.86 -21.08
N GLU A 242 -34.69 35.94 -19.96
CA GLU A 242 -35.86 36.82 -19.77
C GLU A 242 -35.52 38.31 -19.95
N ASN A 243 -34.30 38.70 -19.57
CA ASN A 243 -33.80 40.07 -19.70
C ASN A 243 -33.07 40.34 -21.04
N ASN A 244 -33.06 39.37 -21.97
CA ASN A 244 -32.39 39.44 -23.28
C ASN A 244 -30.89 39.81 -23.17
N ILE A 245 -30.21 39.31 -22.14
CA ILE A 245 -28.78 39.58 -21.91
C ILE A 245 -27.94 38.52 -22.62
N SER A 246 -26.94 38.97 -23.35
CA SER A 246 -26.01 38.12 -24.09
C SER A 246 -24.67 37.99 -23.38
N ALA A 247 -23.84 37.04 -23.84
CA ALA A 247 -22.48 36.89 -23.33
C ALA A 247 -21.64 38.17 -23.44
N ASN A 248 -21.87 39.00 -24.47
CA ASN A 248 -21.12 40.23 -24.72
C ASN A 248 -21.43 41.36 -23.73
N ASP A 249 -22.55 41.24 -23.01
CA ASP A 249 -22.97 42.20 -22.00
C ASP A 249 -22.24 42.00 -20.67
N PHE A 250 -21.55 40.85 -20.50
CA PHE A 250 -20.68 40.58 -19.37
C PHE A 250 -19.25 41.06 -19.66
N SER A 251 -18.60 41.65 -18.66
CA SER A 251 -17.16 41.93 -18.70
C SER A 251 -16.41 40.68 -19.16
N TYR A 252 -15.42 40.81 -20.05
CA TYR A 252 -14.66 39.67 -20.63
C TYR A 252 -15.48 38.64 -21.45
N GLY A 253 -16.76 38.92 -21.76
CA GLY A 253 -17.57 38.12 -22.68
C GLY A 253 -17.93 36.74 -22.14
N ALA A 254 -17.77 35.71 -22.98
CA ALA A 254 -18.15 34.33 -22.65
C ALA A 254 -17.04 33.52 -21.92
N SER A 255 -15.86 34.09 -21.63
CA SER A 255 -14.73 33.29 -21.14
C SER A 255 -14.48 33.47 -19.64
N GLY A 256 -14.93 32.49 -18.84
CA GLY A 256 -14.67 32.47 -17.40
C GLY A 256 -15.50 33.50 -16.63
N THR A 257 -16.67 33.85 -17.16
CA THR A 257 -17.63 34.80 -16.59
C THR A 257 -18.82 34.06 -15.96
N PRO A 258 -19.61 34.72 -15.09
CA PRO A 258 -20.83 34.13 -14.53
C PRO A 258 -21.79 33.60 -15.60
N PHE A 259 -21.90 34.29 -16.75
CA PHE A 259 -22.67 33.81 -17.91
C PHE A 259 -22.24 32.40 -18.32
N SER A 260 -20.97 32.23 -18.70
CA SER A 260 -20.45 30.94 -19.16
C SER A 260 -20.52 29.84 -18.11
N PHE A 261 -20.36 30.23 -16.83
CA PHE A 261 -20.48 29.32 -15.70
C PHE A 261 -21.90 28.80 -15.54
N PHE A 262 -22.93 29.67 -15.53
CA PHE A 262 -24.31 29.24 -15.36
C PHE A 262 -24.77 28.33 -16.49
N TYR A 263 -24.45 28.65 -17.75
CA TYR A 263 -24.79 27.76 -18.88
C TYR A 263 -24.09 26.40 -18.81
N ALA A 264 -22.81 26.37 -18.41
CA ALA A 264 -22.08 25.11 -18.20
C ALA A 264 -22.64 24.30 -17.03
N MET A 265 -23.03 24.96 -15.94
CA MET A 265 -23.56 24.30 -14.75
C MET A 265 -25.00 23.81 -14.94
N ALA A 266 -25.82 24.50 -15.74
CA ALA A 266 -27.17 24.09 -16.10
C ALA A 266 -27.17 22.75 -16.88
N THR A 267 -26.09 22.44 -17.60
CA THR A 267 -25.91 21.22 -18.40
C THR A 267 -24.88 20.25 -17.82
N LEU A 268 -24.53 20.41 -16.55
CA LEU A 268 -23.47 19.64 -15.89
C LEU A 268 -23.76 18.13 -15.89
N SER A 269 -23.01 17.35 -16.68
CA SER A 269 -23.24 15.90 -16.86
C SER A 269 -22.47 15.01 -15.88
N ALA A 270 -21.41 15.53 -15.27
CA ALA A 270 -20.57 14.77 -14.35
C ALA A 270 -19.92 15.68 -13.31
N VAL A 271 -19.71 15.16 -12.09
CA VAL A 271 -19.07 15.90 -11.00
C VAL A 271 -17.65 16.33 -11.39
N SER A 272 -16.92 15.50 -12.14
CA SER A 272 -15.58 15.80 -12.65
C SER A 272 -15.53 16.96 -13.64
N LYS A 273 -16.67 17.34 -14.25
CA LYS A 273 -16.77 18.48 -15.17
C LYS A 273 -17.10 19.78 -14.44
N TYR A 274 -17.35 19.75 -13.13
CA TYR A 274 -17.54 20.96 -12.35
C TYR A 274 -16.24 21.77 -12.33
N ALA A 275 -16.31 23.03 -12.74
CA ALA A 275 -15.17 23.93 -12.72
C ALA A 275 -15.62 25.35 -12.40
N ALA A 276 -15.02 25.94 -11.36
CA ALA A 276 -15.11 27.36 -11.07
C ALA A 276 -13.73 27.97 -11.33
N GLY A 277 -13.60 28.71 -12.44
CA GLY A 277 -12.36 29.41 -12.78
C GLY A 277 -12.06 30.55 -11.81
N SER A 278 -10.78 30.92 -11.69
CA SER A 278 -10.32 31.96 -10.75
C SER A 278 -11.01 33.31 -10.91
N ARG A 279 -11.42 33.67 -12.14
CA ARG A 279 -12.15 34.92 -12.43
C ARG A 279 -13.53 34.99 -11.76
N LEU A 280 -14.20 33.86 -11.51
CA LEU A 280 -15.49 33.87 -10.80
C LEU A 280 -15.38 34.46 -9.40
N THR A 281 -14.20 34.35 -8.78
CA THR A 281 -13.91 34.98 -7.49
C THR A 281 -13.94 36.50 -7.56
N ASP A 282 -13.47 37.10 -8.67
CA ASP A 282 -13.51 38.56 -8.86
C ASP A 282 -14.96 39.05 -8.99
N TYR A 283 -15.79 38.31 -9.74
CA TYR A 283 -17.22 38.59 -9.87
C TYR A 283 -17.96 38.36 -8.55
N PHE A 284 -17.59 37.34 -7.79
CA PHE A 284 -18.17 37.07 -6.47
C PHE A 284 -17.88 38.20 -5.48
N ASN A 285 -16.67 38.75 -5.50
CA ASN A 285 -16.25 39.82 -4.60
C ASN A 285 -16.77 41.21 -5.01
N ASP A 286 -17.05 41.42 -6.30
CA ASP A 286 -17.44 42.74 -6.84
C ASP A 286 -18.59 42.61 -7.84
N LEU A 287 -19.82 42.72 -7.33
CA LEU A 287 -21.05 42.65 -8.12
C LEU A 287 -21.23 43.84 -9.08
N ASP A 288 -20.47 44.93 -8.91
CA ASP A 288 -20.51 46.11 -9.78
C ASP A 288 -19.65 45.96 -11.05
N LYS A 289 -18.89 44.86 -11.17
CA LYS A 289 -18.00 44.59 -12.31
C LYS A 289 -18.53 43.53 -13.28
N TRP A 290 -19.79 43.11 -13.11
CA TRP A 290 -20.39 42.06 -13.95
C TRP A 290 -20.59 42.53 -15.39
N GLY A 291 -21.14 43.72 -15.58
CA GLY A 291 -21.45 44.31 -16.89
C GLY A 291 -20.24 44.87 -17.63
N ALA A 292 -20.19 44.65 -18.94
CA ALA A 292 -19.14 45.17 -19.81
C ALA A 292 -19.25 46.70 -19.97
N LYS A 293 -18.14 47.43 -19.79
CA LYS A 293 -18.09 48.92 -19.87
C LYS A 293 -18.59 49.55 -21.17
N LYS A 294 -18.69 48.77 -22.25
CA LYS A 294 -19.12 49.22 -23.58
C LYS A 294 -20.48 48.67 -24.00
N SER A 295 -21.16 47.95 -23.11
CA SER A 295 -22.49 47.39 -23.37
C SER A 295 -23.56 48.36 -22.90
N ASP A 296 -24.61 48.53 -23.71
CA ASP A 296 -25.80 49.29 -23.35
C ASP A 296 -26.55 48.64 -22.15
N ASN A 297 -26.33 47.34 -21.92
CA ASN A 297 -26.89 46.56 -20.82
C ASN A 297 -26.01 46.55 -19.56
N GLN A 298 -24.91 47.32 -19.49
CA GLN A 298 -23.97 47.29 -18.36
C GLN A 298 -24.67 47.46 -17.00
N ASN A 299 -25.53 48.47 -16.88
CA ASN A 299 -26.23 48.78 -15.63
C ASN A 299 -27.23 47.68 -15.26
N LEU A 300 -27.93 47.11 -16.24
CA LEU A 300 -28.89 46.03 -16.04
C LEU A 300 -28.19 44.75 -15.54
N VAL A 301 -27.05 44.39 -16.14
CA VAL A 301 -26.26 43.23 -15.69
C VAL A 301 -25.79 43.39 -14.25
N ASN A 302 -25.26 44.57 -13.89
CA ASN A 302 -24.83 44.87 -12.52
C ASN A 302 -26.00 44.89 -11.53
N GLN A 303 -27.17 45.36 -11.95
CA GLN A 303 -28.38 45.33 -11.14
C GLN A 303 -28.82 43.88 -10.87
N LEU A 304 -28.94 43.05 -11.90
CA LEU A 304 -29.33 41.64 -11.75
C LEU A 304 -28.30 40.83 -10.94
N ALA A 305 -27.01 41.18 -11.06
CA ALA A 305 -25.95 40.63 -10.21
C ALA A 305 -26.22 40.87 -8.73
N LYS A 306 -26.64 42.10 -8.35
CA LYS A 306 -26.97 42.47 -6.97
C LYS A 306 -28.30 41.89 -6.49
N GLU A 307 -29.30 41.82 -7.36
CA GLU A 307 -30.64 41.38 -6.98
C GLU A 307 -30.73 39.86 -6.80
N ARG A 308 -30.18 39.07 -7.74
CA ARG A 308 -30.37 37.61 -7.71
C ARG A 308 -29.22 36.78 -8.25
N LEU A 309 -28.58 37.16 -9.36
CA LEU A 309 -27.56 36.31 -9.99
C LEU A 309 -26.34 36.11 -9.08
N GLY A 310 -25.91 37.13 -8.34
CA GLY A 310 -24.85 37.02 -7.35
C GLY A 310 -25.20 36.06 -6.21
N ALA A 311 -26.44 36.14 -5.71
CA ALA A 311 -26.93 35.20 -4.68
C ALA A 311 -26.95 33.75 -5.19
N ILE A 312 -27.40 33.51 -6.41
CA ILE A 312 -27.39 32.16 -7.02
C ILE A 312 -25.95 31.64 -7.15
N LEU A 313 -25.00 32.50 -7.58
CA LEU A 313 -23.60 32.13 -7.65
C LEU A 313 -23.06 31.73 -6.27
N THR A 314 -23.34 32.52 -5.24
CA THR A 314 -22.97 32.23 -3.84
C THR A 314 -23.53 30.89 -3.38
N GLU A 315 -24.82 30.66 -3.58
CA GLU A 315 -25.50 29.42 -3.18
C GLU A 315 -24.88 28.18 -3.86
N ILE A 316 -24.45 28.28 -5.13
CA ILE A 316 -23.75 27.19 -5.83
C ILE A 316 -22.36 26.97 -5.23
N LEU A 317 -21.57 28.03 -5.05
CA LEU A 317 -20.20 27.94 -4.54
C LEU A 317 -20.15 27.39 -3.11
N GLU A 318 -21.04 27.87 -2.25
CA GLU A 318 -21.17 27.38 -0.87
C GLU A 318 -21.60 25.90 -0.83
N TYR A 319 -22.58 25.53 -1.66
CA TYR A 319 -23.02 24.14 -1.75
C TYR A 319 -21.87 23.21 -2.16
N VAL A 320 -21.02 23.64 -3.10
CA VAL A 320 -19.85 22.88 -3.52
C VAL A 320 -18.83 22.77 -2.39
N GLU A 321 -18.52 23.86 -1.70
CA GLU A 321 -17.57 23.85 -0.57
C GLU A 321 -18.05 22.95 0.58
N ILE A 322 -19.35 22.96 0.91
CA ILE A 322 -19.93 22.05 1.91
C ILE A 322 -19.71 20.58 1.50
N ASN A 323 -19.93 20.25 0.23
CA ASN A 323 -19.77 18.88 -0.26
C ASN A 323 -18.29 18.46 -0.39
N LYS A 324 -17.38 19.38 -0.73
CA LYS A 324 -15.92 19.12 -0.68
C LYS A 324 -15.44 18.83 0.73
N ARG A 325 -15.86 19.62 1.71
CA ARG A 325 -15.50 19.39 3.12
C ARG A 325 -15.97 18.01 3.58
N LYS A 326 -17.19 17.60 3.22
CA LYS A 326 -17.67 16.23 3.51
C LYS A 326 -16.79 15.15 2.88
N SER A 327 -16.24 15.36 1.68
CA SER A 327 -15.31 14.40 1.06
C SER A 327 -13.91 14.36 1.69
N ALA A 328 -13.46 15.44 2.34
CA ALA A 328 -12.14 15.50 2.98
C ALA A 328 -12.11 14.83 4.37
N PHE A 329 -13.28 14.50 4.93
CA PHE A 329 -13.44 13.81 6.22
C PHE A 329 -13.84 12.33 6.08
N CYS A 330 -13.87 11.79 4.85
CA CYS A 330 -14.06 10.37 4.55
C CYS A 330 -12.78 9.78 3.98
#